data_AF-A0A3L9HW52-F1
#
_entry.id   AF-A0A3L9HW52-F1
#
_cell.length_a   1.000
_cell.length_b   1.000
_cell.length_c   1.000
_cell.angle_alpha   90.00
_cell.angle_beta   90.00
_cell.angle_gamma   90.00
#
_symmetry.space_group_name_H-M   'P 1'
#
loop_
_entity.id
_entity.type
_entity.pdbx_description
1 polymer ?
#
loop_
_entity_poly.entity_id
_entity_poly.type
_entity_poly.pdbx_seq_one_letter_code
_entity_poly.pdbx_strand_id
1 'polypeptide(L)'
;MDKELPWLADNAQLELKYKKGKTPLSHRNWPGEPVPVITESIIQTLGDELLQKAEKKKNIVWRYENFSLEWQSAITQAINLIGEHKPSIPAQTMAALVCIAQNDSQQLLDEIVQQEGLEYATEVVIARQFITRCYESDPLVVTLQYQNEDYGYGYRSETYNEFDLRLRKHLSLAEESCWQRCADKLIATLPGITKVRRPFIALILPEKPEIANELVSLECPRTHFHSKEWLKVVANDPTAVRKLERYWSQDIFSDREASYMSHENHFGYAACAALLREQGLAAVPRLAIYAHKEDCGSLLVQINHPQVIRTLLLVADKNKPSLQRVAKYSKNFPHATLAALAELLALKEPPARPG
;
A
#
# COMPACT_ATOMS: atom_id res chain seq x y z
N MET A 1 -31.73 -18.59 -25.47
CA MET A 1 -30.45 -19.31 -25.26
C MET A 1 -29.40 -18.23 -25.20
N ASP A 2 -29.03 -17.81 -23.98
CA ASP A 2 -27.81 -17.03 -23.83
C ASP A 2 -26.65 -17.94 -24.22
N LYS A 3 -25.94 -17.54 -25.28
CA LYS A 3 -24.79 -18.28 -25.78
C LYS A 3 -23.68 -18.05 -24.77
N GLU A 4 -23.38 -19.05 -23.94
CA GLU A 4 -22.22 -18.97 -23.03
C GLU A 4 -20.98 -18.65 -23.86
N LEU A 5 -20.37 -17.50 -23.59
CA LEU A 5 -19.15 -17.08 -24.27
C LEU A 5 -17.99 -18.00 -23.84
N PRO A 6 -17.06 -18.33 -24.74
CA PRO A 6 -15.96 -19.24 -24.45
C PRO A 6 -14.97 -18.70 -23.39
N TRP A 7 -14.98 -17.39 -23.16
CA TRP A 7 -14.22 -16.69 -22.12
C TRP A 7 -14.91 -15.36 -21.76
N LEU A 8 -14.42 -14.70 -20.70
CA LEU A 8 -14.94 -13.43 -20.20
C LEU A 8 -14.80 -12.31 -21.25
N ALA A 9 -15.77 -11.40 -21.34
CA ALA A 9 -15.61 -10.20 -22.17
C ALA A 9 -14.48 -9.29 -21.62
N ASP A 10 -13.83 -8.52 -22.49
CA ASP A 10 -12.71 -7.64 -22.12
C ASP A 10 -13.05 -6.64 -21.01
N ASN A 11 -14.32 -6.23 -20.91
CA ASN A 11 -14.85 -5.30 -19.92
C ASN A 11 -15.63 -5.99 -18.78
N ALA A 12 -15.57 -7.31 -18.67
CA ALA A 12 -16.27 -8.03 -17.61
C ALA A 12 -15.65 -7.72 -16.24
N GLN A 13 -16.51 -7.53 -15.24
CA GLN A 13 -16.08 -7.47 -13.84
C GLN A 13 -15.50 -8.81 -13.41
N LEU A 14 -14.30 -8.80 -12.81
CA LEU A 14 -13.63 -10.02 -12.38
C LEU A 14 -14.18 -10.50 -11.03
N GLU A 15 -14.71 -11.72 -11.00
CA GLU A 15 -15.09 -12.43 -9.78
C GLU A 15 -13.92 -13.31 -9.28
N LEU A 16 -13.17 -12.81 -8.31
CA LEU A 16 -12.00 -13.48 -7.76
C LEU A 16 -12.29 -14.10 -6.40
N LYS A 17 -11.79 -15.32 -6.17
CA LYS A 17 -11.78 -15.96 -4.86
C LYS A 17 -10.45 -15.68 -4.17
N TYR A 18 -10.52 -15.13 -2.96
CA TYR A 18 -9.33 -14.75 -2.19
C TYR A 18 -8.88 -15.85 -1.23
N LYS A 19 -7.57 -15.89 -0.97
CA LYS A 19 -6.97 -16.76 0.06
C LYS A 19 -7.52 -16.39 1.44
N LYS A 20 -7.67 -17.37 2.33
CA LYS A 20 -8.12 -17.15 3.71
C LYS A 20 -7.20 -16.12 4.40
N GLY A 21 -7.79 -15.11 5.03
CA GLY A 21 -7.04 -14.05 5.72
C GLY A 21 -6.38 -13.02 4.81
N LYS A 22 -6.59 -13.10 3.48
CA LYS A 22 -6.11 -12.10 2.52
C LYS A 22 -7.31 -11.43 1.86
N THR A 23 -7.29 -10.10 1.84
CA THR A 23 -8.32 -9.28 1.22
C THR A 23 -7.68 -8.28 0.26
N PRO A 24 -8.39 -7.85 -0.80
CA PRO A 24 -7.97 -6.71 -1.60
C PRO A 24 -7.85 -5.44 -0.75
N LEU A 25 -6.99 -4.52 -1.16
CA LEU A 25 -7.05 -3.14 -0.66
C LEU A 25 -8.47 -2.57 -0.90
N SER A 26 -9.01 -1.85 0.08
CA SER A 26 -10.41 -1.41 0.06
C SER A 26 -10.68 -0.33 -0.99
N HIS A 27 -11.90 -0.27 -1.49
CA HIS A 27 -12.36 0.72 -2.47
C HIS A 27 -13.82 1.04 -2.17
N ARG A 28 -14.31 2.26 -2.39
CA ARG A 28 -15.70 2.67 -2.10
C ARG A 28 -16.77 1.80 -2.76
N ASN A 29 -16.53 1.37 -4.00
CA ASN A 29 -17.38 0.40 -4.71
C ASN A 29 -17.39 -1.01 -4.10
N TRP A 30 -16.36 -1.39 -3.34
CA TRP A 30 -16.23 -2.70 -2.70
C TRP A 30 -15.61 -2.55 -1.31
N PRO A 31 -16.32 -1.90 -0.39
CA PRO A 31 -15.73 -1.52 0.89
C PRO A 31 -15.48 -2.75 1.76
N GLY A 32 -16.25 -3.83 1.56
CA GLY A 32 -16.19 -5.04 2.37
C GLY A 32 -16.84 -4.86 3.74
N GLU A 33 -16.52 -5.74 4.69
CA GLU A 33 -17.13 -5.77 6.03
C GLU A 33 -16.89 -4.48 6.84
N PRO A 34 -17.80 -4.07 7.73
CA PRO A 34 -17.57 -2.93 8.61
C PRO A 34 -16.33 -3.13 9.50
N VAL A 35 -15.75 -2.03 9.97
CA VAL A 35 -14.64 -2.08 10.94
C VAL A 35 -15.19 -2.53 12.30
N PRO A 36 -14.59 -3.55 12.96
CA PRO A 36 -15.04 -4.01 14.26
C PRO A 36 -14.84 -2.94 15.33
N VAL A 37 -15.71 -2.93 16.34
CA VAL A 37 -15.58 -2.04 17.50
C VAL A 37 -14.31 -2.40 18.28
N ILE A 38 -13.48 -1.39 18.58
CA ILE A 38 -12.31 -1.57 19.41
C ILE A 38 -12.73 -1.44 20.88
N THR A 39 -12.51 -2.50 21.65
CA THR A 39 -12.81 -2.54 23.09
C THR A 39 -11.59 -2.27 23.96
N GLU A 40 -10.40 -2.35 23.36
CA GLU A 40 -9.13 -2.07 24.02
C GLU A 40 -8.87 -0.57 24.03
N SER A 41 -8.03 -0.11 24.96
CA SER A 41 -7.65 1.30 25.07
C SER A 41 -6.19 1.47 24.65
N ILE A 42 -5.92 1.22 23.36
CA ILE A 42 -4.56 1.22 22.80
C ILE A 42 -3.99 2.64 22.86
N ILE A 43 -4.81 3.65 22.55
CA ILE A 43 -4.42 5.06 22.67
C ILE A 43 -3.88 5.32 24.07
N GLN A 44 -4.59 4.89 25.12
CA GLN A 44 -4.21 5.18 26.51
C GLN A 44 -2.87 4.58 26.93
N THR A 45 -2.45 3.47 26.32
CA THR A 45 -1.16 2.82 26.61
C THR A 45 -0.03 3.19 25.63
N LEU A 46 -0.29 4.08 24.66
CA LEU A 46 0.73 4.48 23.69
C LEU A 46 1.98 5.07 24.36
N GLY A 47 3.13 4.49 24.03
CA GLY A 47 4.43 4.89 24.52
C GLY A 47 4.82 4.28 25.87
N ASP A 48 3.92 3.57 26.56
CA ASP A 48 4.19 3.02 27.89
C ASP A 48 5.30 1.96 27.87
N GLU A 49 5.46 1.24 26.76
CA GLU A 49 6.58 0.31 26.56
C GLU A 49 7.95 1.01 26.61
N LEU A 50 8.05 2.26 26.15
CA LEU A 50 9.28 3.03 26.26
C LEU A 50 9.58 3.37 27.72
N LEU A 51 8.55 3.66 28.52
CA LEU A 51 8.71 3.86 29.96
C LEU A 51 9.15 2.60 30.67
N GLN A 52 8.59 1.44 30.32
CA GLN A 52 9.01 0.17 30.90
C GLN A 52 10.50 -0.10 30.66
N LYS A 53 11.02 0.27 29.49
CA LYS A 53 12.45 0.13 29.15
C LYS A 53 13.33 1.16 29.86
N ALA A 54 12.86 2.40 29.98
CA ALA A 54 13.64 3.51 30.53
C ALA A 54 13.51 3.69 32.05
N GLU A 55 12.55 3.01 32.68
CA GLU A 55 12.02 3.23 34.05
C GLU A 55 11.40 4.61 34.28
N LYS A 56 12.03 5.69 33.80
CA LYS A 56 11.58 7.08 33.93
C LYS A 56 11.83 7.85 32.64
N LYS A 57 10.90 8.76 32.27
CA LYS A 57 11.02 9.63 31.07
C LYS A 57 12.35 10.37 31.00
N LYS A 58 12.86 10.83 32.15
CA LYS A 58 14.12 11.59 32.25
C LYS A 58 15.37 10.80 31.84
N ASN A 59 15.26 9.48 31.75
CA ASN A 59 16.36 8.61 31.35
C ASN A 59 16.43 8.46 29.82
N ILE A 60 15.44 8.96 29.08
CA ILE A 60 15.40 8.93 27.62
C ILE A 60 16.05 10.22 27.08
N VAL A 61 16.99 10.06 26.15
CA VAL A 61 17.58 11.16 25.40
C VAL A 61 16.72 11.43 24.18
N TRP A 62 16.12 12.61 24.13
CA TRP A 62 15.26 13.03 23.03
C TRP A 62 16.02 13.96 22.09
N ARG A 63 15.97 13.68 20.79
CA ARG A 63 16.55 14.53 19.74
C ARG A 63 15.49 14.86 18.71
N TYR A 64 15.14 16.13 18.60
CA TYR A 64 14.09 16.64 17.70
C TYR A 64 14.26 18.13 17.40
N GLU A 65 15.48 18.64 17.54
CA GLU A 65 15.83 20.06 17.44
C GLU A 65 15.64 20.62 16.04
N ASN A 66 15.67 19.77 15.02
CA ASN A 66 15.54 20.14 13.61
C ASN A 66 14.10 20.46 13.18
N PHE A 67 13.11 20.31 14.07
CA PHE A 67 11.72 20.62 13.80
C PHE A 67 11.40 22.12 13.94
N SER A 68 10.38 22.59 13.22
CA SER A 68 9.76 23.90 13.47
C SER A 68 9.22 24.00 14.91
N LEU A 69 9.04 25.21 15.43
CA LEU A 69 8.48 25.44 16.77
C LEU A 69 7.12 24.75 17.00
N GLU A 70 6.25 24.74 15.97
CA GLU A 70 4.95 24.06 16.03
C GLU A 70 5.13 22.55 16.28
N TRP A 71 5.98 21.90 15.49
CA TRP A 71 6.31 20.49 15.66
C TRP A 71 7.03 20.19 16.97
N GLN A 72 7.96 21.05 17.42
CA GLN A 72 8.61 20.89 18.71
C GLN A 72 7.58 20.93 19.85
N SER A 73 6.61 21.84 19.79
CA SER A 73 5.51 21.90 20.76
C SER A 73 4.66 20.63 20.77
N ALA A 74 4.27 20.12 19.59
CA ALA A 74 3.53 18.87 19.45
C ALA A 74 4.32 17.66 19.99
N ILE A 75 5.62 17.58 19.69
CA ILE A 75 6.51 16.52 20.17
C ILE A 75 6.66 16.59 21.70
N THR A 76 6.89 17.78 22.26
CA THR A 76 6.98 17.96 23.72
C THR A 76 5.67 17.55 24.40
N GLN A 77 4.52 17.92 23.83
CA GLN A 77 3.22 17.49 24.36
C GLN A 77 3.08 15.96 24.29
N ALA A 78 3.46 15.32 23.18
CA ALA A 78 3.43 13.87 23.03
C ALA A 78 4.31 13.17 24.08
N ILE A 79 5.54 13.65 24.30
CA ILE A 79 6.47 13.11 25.32
C ILE A 79 5.86 13.20 26.72
N ASN A 80 5.22 14.33 27.04
CA ASN A 80 4.61 14.53 28.35
C ASN A 80 3.46 13.56 28.61
N LEU A 81 2.74 13.12 27.57
CA LEU A 81 1.59 12.22 27.65
C LEU A 81 1.94 10.72 27.76
N ILE A 82 3.20 10.35 27.56
CA ILE A 82 3.65 8.95 27.71
C ILE A 82 3.41 8.49 29.16
N GLY A 83 2.79 7.33 29.42
CA GLY A 83 2.47 6.88 30.79
C GLY A 83 1.46 7.75 31.55
N GLU A 84 0.89 8.77 30.92
CA GLU A 84 -0.20 9.56 31.46
C GLU A 84 -1.50 9.21 30.71
N HIS A 85 -2.62 9.60 31.31
CA HIS A 85 -3.92 9.57 30.62
C HIS A 85 -3.90 10.55 29.44
N LYS A 86 -4.31 10.07 28.27
CA LYS A 86 -4.29 10.84 27.03
C LYS A 86 -5.67 11.44 26.78
N PRO A 87 -5.82 12.78 26.84
CA PRO A 87 -7.08 13.44 26.48
C PRO A 87 -7.24 13.48 24.95
N SER A 88 -8.30 14.11 24.46
CA SER A 88 -8.35 14.55 23.06
C SER A 88 -7.23 15.58 22.83
N ILE A 89 -6.40 15.33 21.81
CA ILE A 89 -5.18 16.08 21.51
C ILE A 89 -5.15 16.48 20.04
N PRO A 90 -4.33 17.45 19.63
CA PRO A 90 -4.17 17.78 18.21
C PRO A 90 -3.61 16.61 17.39
N ALA A 91 -4.00 16.53 16.12
CA ALA A 91 -3.59 15.46 15.22
C ALA A 91 -2.07 15.34 15.05
N GLN A 92 -1.36 16.47 15.05
CA GLN A 92 0.12 16.51 15.01
C GLN A 92 0.74 15.89 16.27
N THR A 93 0.18 16.17 17.45
CA THR A 93 0.61 15.58 18.73
C THR A 93 0.36 14.08 18.73
N MET A 94 -0.81 13.63 18.26
CA MET A 94 -1.09 12.20 18.11
C MET A 94 -0.12 11.54 17.12
N ALA A 95 0.13 12.14 15.96
CA ALA A 95 1.09 11.63 14.99
C ALA A 95 2.50 11.47 15.59
N ALA A 96 2.96 12.46 16.36
CA ALA A 96 4.22 12.38 17.09
C ALA A 96 4.21 11.26 18.14
N LEU A 97 3.13 11.11 18.90
CA LEU A 97 2.99 10.06 19.91
C LEU A 97 3.02 8.66 19.30
N VAL A 98 2.27 8.43 18.22
CA VAL A 98 2.28 7.14 17.50
C VAL A 98 3.68 6.86 16.92
N CYS A 99 4.34 7.88 16.35
CA CYS A 99 5.70 7.76 15.82
C CYS A 99 6.73 7.40 16.91
N ILE A 100 6.65 8.05 18.08
CA ILE A 100 7.48 7.75 19.25
C ILE A 100 7.23 6.30 19.70
N ALA A 101 5.97 5.90 19.83
CA ALA A 101 5.58 4.56 20.27
C ALA A 101 5.93 3.45 19.26
N GLN A 102 6.19 3.79 17.99
CA GLN A 102 6.37 2.83 16.89
C GLN A 102 5.22 1.83 16.77
N ASN A 103 4.00 2.26 17.11
CA ASN A 103 2.81 1.41 16.98
C ASN A 103 2.15 1.67 15.63
N ASP A 104 2.38 0.76 14.70
CA ASP A 104 1.81 0.83 13.35
C ASP A 104 0.62 -0.14 13.17
N SER A 105 -0.10 -0.47 14.25
CA SER A 105 -1.22 -1.42 14.18
C SER A 105 -2.48 -0.84 13.53
N GLN A 106 -3.24 -1.68 12.82
CA GLN A 106 -4.54 -1.29 12.27
C GLN A 106 -5.57 -0.93 13.35
N GLN A 107 -5.53 -1.65 14.47
CA GLN A 107 -6.46 -1.45 15.60
C GLN A 107 -6.31 -0.06 16.20
N LEU A 108 -5.10 0.50 16.23
CA LEU A 108 -4.89 1.85 16.72
C LEU A 108 -5.57 2.90 15.84
N LEU A 109 -5.49 2.77 14.49
CA LEU A 109 -6.22 3.70 13.62
C LEU A 109 -7.74 3.50 13.79
N ASP A 110 -8.19 2.25 13.91
CA ASP A 110 -9.60 1.94 14.15
C ASP A 110 -10.11 2.62 15.43
N GLU A 111 -9.34 2.59 16.51
CA GLU A 111 -9.67 3.27 17.77
C GLU A 111 -9.70 4.80 17.59
N ILE A 112 -8.72 5.39 16.92
CA ILE A 112 -8.67 6.84 16.65
C ILE A 112 -9.91 7.28 15.87
N VAL A 113 -10.32 6.53 14.83
CA VAL A 113 -11.52 6.85 14.04
C VAL A 113 -12.78 6.72 14.88
N GLN A 114 -12.87 5.72 15.76
CA GLN A 114 -14.04 5.50 16.62
C GLN A 114 -14.19 6.55 17.73
N GLN A 115 -13.07 7.09 18.26
CA GLN A 115 -13.09 8.08 19.35
C GLN A 115 -13.18 9.52 18.85
N GLU A 116 -12.40 9.88 17.83
CA GLU A 116 -12.21 11.28 17.39
C GLU A 116 -12.76 11.55 15.97
N GLY A 117 -13.17 10.50 15.26
CA GLY A 117 -13.74 10.59 13.92
C GLY A 117 -12.74 10.47 12.77
N LEU A 118 -13.24 10.20 11.57
CA LEU A 118 -12.44 9.93 10.38
C LEU A 118 -11.65 11.15 9.88
N GLU A 119 -12.22 12.34 10.00
CA GLU A 119 -11.53 13.56 9.58
C GLU A 119 -10.28 13.83 10.43
N TYR A 120 -10.39 13.63 11.75
CA TYR A 120 -9.26 13.73 12.65
C TYR A 120 -8.21 12.65 12.35
N ALA A 121 -8.63 11.39 12.17
CA ALA A 121 -7.72 10.30 11.81
C ALA A 121 -6.97 10.57 10.49
N THR A 122 -7.65 11.20 9.51
CA THR A 122 -7.04 11.63 8.25
C THR A 122 -5.93 12.66 8.50
N GLU A 123 -6.16 13.65 9.37
CA GLU A 123 -5.15 14.62 9.76
C GLU A 123 -3.96 13.99 10.48
N VAL A 124 -4.19 12.97 11.32
CA VAL A 124 -3.12 12.20 11.98
C VAL A 124 -2.24 11.50 10.93
N VAL A 125 -2.86 10.81 9.97
CA VAL A 125 -2.14 10.11 8.89
C VAL A 125 -1.39 11.10 7.99
N ILE A 126 -1.96 12.27 7.70
CA ILE A 126 -1.27 13.37 7.00
C ILE A 126 -0.04 13.80 7.80
N ALA A 127 -0.20 14.11 9.08
CA ALA A 127 0.89 14.58 9.94
C ALA A 127 2.02 13.55 10.04
N ARG A 128 1.69 12.25 10.07
CA ARG A 128 2.67 11.15 10.03
C ARG A 128 3.53 11.14 8.76
N GLN A 129 3.07 11.72 7.65
CA GLN A 129 3.89 11.80 6.43
C GLN A 129 5.10 12.75 6.57
N PHE A 130 5.11 13.58 7.62
CA PHE A 130 6.16 14.57 7.87
C PHE A 130 7.16 14.16 8.94
N ILE A 131 6.85 13.19 9.80
CA ILE A 131 7.67 12.81 10.96
C ILE A 131 8.10 11.35 10.87
N THR A 132 9.35 11.08 11.23
CA THR A 132 9.86 9.71 11.37
C THR A 132 10.78 9.59 12.57
N ARG A 133 10.83 8.39 13.14
CA ARG A 133 11.76 8.02 14.21
C ARG A 133 12.93 7.27 13.60
N CYS A 134 14.14 7.78 13.84
CA CYS A 134 15.37 7.13 13.38
C CYS A 134 15.59 5.81 14.10
N TYR A 135 16.23 4.87 13.41
CA TYR A 135 16.86 3.74 14.06
C TYR A 135 18.01 4.23 14.93
N GLU A 136 17.98 3.85 16.20
CA GLU A 136 19.04 4.11 17.18
C GLU A 136 19.43 2.76 17.78
N SER A 137 20.73 2.52 17.94
CA SER A 137 21.23 1.29 18.57
C SER A 137 20.93 1.26 20.08
N ASP A 138 20.87 2.43 20.69
CA ASP A 138 20.51 2.60 22.10
C ASP A 138 18.97 2.79 22.20
N PRO A 139 18.23 1.88 22.86
CA PRO A 139 16.79 2.00 23.00
C PRO A 139 16.35 3.21 23.85
N LEU A 140 17.26 3.84 24.60
CA LEU A 140 17.01 5.04 25.39
C LEU A 140 17.28 6.33 24.61
N VAL A 141 17.72 6.24 23.36
CA VAL A 141 17.83 7.39 22.46
C VAL A 141 16.65 7.37 21.49
N VAL A 142 15.88 8.45 21.50
CA VAL A 142 14.77 8.65 20.56
C VAL A 142 15.08 9.88 19.73
N THR A 143 15.47 9.63 18.48
CA THR A 143 15.69 10.68 17.48
C THR A 143 14.50 10.76 16.55
N LEU A 144 13.86 11.92 16.51
CA LEU A 144 12.81 12.26 15.56
C LEU A 144 13.37 13.24 14.55
N GLN A 145 12.95 13.12 13.30
CA GLN A 145 13.33 14.04 12.23
C GLN A 145 12.19 14.23 11.24
N TYR A 146 12.24 15.34 10.51
CA TYR A 146 11.41 15.47 9.33
C TYR A 146 11.68 14.30 8.39
N GLN A 147 10.63 13.80 7.78
CA GLN A 147 10.75 12.85 6.68
C GLN A 147 11.46 13.53 5.51
N ASN A 148 12.78 13.41 5.45
CA ASN A 148 13.57 13.92 4.35
C ASN A 148 13.73 12.84 3.28
N GLU A 149 14.26 13.27 2.14
CA GLU A 149 14.56 12.36 1.04
C GLU A 149 15.88 11.57 1.27
N ASP A 150 16.70 11.96 2.27
CA ASP A 150 18.10 11.55 2.52
C ASP A 150 18.33 10.40 3.49
N TYR A 151 17.33 10.01 4.29
CA TYR A 151 17.49 8.87 5.18
C TYR A 151 17.40 7.54 4.42
N GLY A 152 18.50 7.22 3.76
CA GLY A 152 18.88 5.90 3.29
C GLY A 152 19.85 5.27 4.27
N TYR A 153 19.33 4.65 5.34
CA TYR A 153 19.88 3.42 5.93
C TYR A 153 18.79 2.86 6.86
N GLY A 154 17.85 2.20 6.22
CA GLY A 154 16.67 1.56 6.80
C GLY A 154 16.03 0.75 5.69
N TYR A 155 16.71 -0.31 5.27
CA TYR A 155 16.21 -1.22 4.25
C TYR A 155 15.00 -1.99 4.82
N ARG A 156 13.82 -1.38 4.88
CA ARG A 156 12.59 -2.02 5.36
C ARG A 156 11.37 -1.47 4.63
N SER A 157 10.28 -2.22 4.71
CA SER A 157 8.93 -1.98 4.17
C SER A 157 8.26 -0.67 4.63
N GLU A 158 9.02 0.29 5.15
CA GLU A 158 8.56 1.44 5.96
C GLU A 158 7.93 2.57 5.15
N THR A 159 7.77 2.42 3.83
CA THR A 159 7.10 3.47 3.07
C THR A 159 5.62 3.53 3.45
N TYR A 160 4.95 2.38 3.59
CA TYR A 160 3.53 2.30 3.99
C TYR A 160 3.37 1.20 5.03
N ASN A 161 2.98 1.58 6.24
CA ASN A 161 2.72 0.65 7.34
C ASN A 161 1.22 0.32 7.42
N GLU A 162 0.87 -0.66 8.25
CA GLU A 162 -0.52 -1.11 8.40
C GLU A 162 -1.44 -0.02 8.95
N PHE A 163 -0.98 0.79 9.91
CA PHE A 163 -1.71 1.93 10.46
C PHE A 163 -2.10 2.93 9.37
N ASP A 164 -1.15 3.43 8.59
CA ASP A 164 -1.40 4.46 7.58
C ASP A 164 -2.32 3.92 6.47
N LEU A 165 -2.04 2.70 6.00
CA LEU A 165 -2.84 2.08 4.93
C LEU A 165 -4.26 1.71 5.41
N ARG A 166 -4.46 1.49 6.72
CA ARG A 166 -5.78 1.25 7.30
C ARG A 166 -6.74 2.41 7.05
N LEU A 167 -6.25 3.63 6.83
CA LEU A 167 -7.12 4.77 6.50
C LEU A 167 -7.94 4.53 5.24
N ARG A 168 -7.36 3.85 4.23
CA ARG A 168 -8.05 3.48 2.99
C ARG A 168 -9.32 2.67 3.27
N LYS A 169 -9.31 1.80 4.30
CA LYS A 169 -10.48 1.02 4.72
C LYS A 169 -11.59 1.94 5.23
N HIS A 170 -11.27 2.88 6.11
CA HIS A 170 -12.25 3.82 6.66
C HIS A 170 -12.81 4.76 5.59
N LEU A 171 -11.96 5.29 4.70
CA LEU A 171 -12.38 6.10 3.56
C LEU A 171 -13.35 5.35 2.63
N SER A 172 -13.13 4.04 2.44
CA SER A 172 -14.03 3.22 1.63
C SER A 172 -15.44 3.07 2.21
N LEU A 173 -15.57 3.11 3.54
CA LEU A 173 -16.83 2.98 4.27
C LEU A 173 -17.51 4.33 4.56
N ALA A 174 -16.81 5.44 4.36
CA ALA A 174 -17.28 6.77 4.71
C ALA A 174 -18.43 7.24 3.82
N GLU A 175 -19.37 7.99 4.40
CA GLU A 175 -20.36 8.74 3.62
C GLU A 175 -19.68 9.73 2.68
N GLU A 176 -20.33 10.02 1.55
CA GLU A 176 -19.77 10.85 0.47
C GLU A 176 -19.24 12.20 0.95
N SER A 177 -19.99 12.90 1.80
CA SER A 177 -19.57 14.22 2.31
C SER A 177 -18.31 14.14 3.18
N CYS A 178 -18.22 13.11 4.03
CA CYS A 178 -17.07 12.89 4.91
C CYS A 178 -15.84 12.47 4.11
N TRP A 179 -16.04 11.56 3.14
CA TRP A 179 -14.98 11.14 2.22
C TRP A 179 -14.42 12.32 1.43
N GLN A 180 -15.27 13.18 0.86
CA GLN A 180 -14.84 14.33 0.08
C GLN A 180 -13.97 15.28 0.93
N ARG A 181 -14.40 15.60 2.16
CA ARG A 181 -13.60 16.44 3.07
C ARG A 181 -12.24 15.82 3.41
N CYS A 182 -12.19 14.51 3.63
CA CYS A 182 -10.93 13.80 3.88
C CYS A 182 -10.03 13.79 2.64
N ALA A 183 -10.59 13.50 1.46
CA ALA A 183 -9.87 13.52 0.19
C ALA A 183 -9.31 14.90 -0.11
N ASP A 184 -10.06 15.97 0.13
CA ASP A 184 -9.61 17.35 -0.07
C ASP A 184 -8.42 17.69 0.83
N LYS A 185 -8.47 17.30 2.12
CA LYS A 185 -7.33 17.47 3.06
C LYS A 185 -6.09 16.72 2.56
N LEU A 186 -6.26 15.47 2.14
CA LEU A 186 -5.17 14.64 1.60
C LEU A 186 -4.53 15.27 0.35
N ILE A 187 -5.35 15.72 -0.60
CA ILE A 187 -4.88 16.34 -1.84
C ILE A 187 -4.20 17.68 -1.57
N ALA A 188 -4.77 18.52 -0.71
CA ALA A 188 -4.23 19.84 -0.38
C ALA A 188 -2.83 19.75 0.23
N THR A 189 -2.48 18.64 0.88
CA THR A 189 -1.17 18.45 1.52
C THR A 189 -0.08 17.93 0.58
N LEU A 190 -0.43 17.42 -0.61
CA LEU A 190 0.52 16.87 -1.59
C LEU A 190 1.73 17.79 -1.89
N PRO A 191 1.57 19.12 -2.09
CA PRO A 191 2.71 19.99 -2.37
C PRO A 191 3.71 20.07 -1.21
N GLY A 192 3.22 20.00 0.03
CA GLY A 192 4.04 20.05 1.24
C GLY A 192 4.70 18.71 1.60
N ILE A 193 4.10 17.59 1.23
CA ILE A 193 4.65 16.25 1.48
C ILE A 193 5.90 16.02 0.61
N THR A 194 6.93 15.44 1.21
CA THR A 194 8.16 15.02 0.54
C THR A 194 7.85 14.11 -0.64
N LYS A 195 8.49 14.34 -1.81
CA LYS A 195 8.16 13.66 -3.08
C LYS A 195 8.07 12.13 -2.96
N VAL A 196 8.96 11.53 -2.17
CA VAL A 196 9.01 10.06 -1.97
C VAL A 196 7.79 9.50 -1.22
N ARG A 197 7.06 10.30 -0.44
CA ARG A 197 5.85 9.89 0.29
C ARG A 197 4.56 10.14 -0.50
N ARG A 198 4.56 11.07 -1.47
CA ARG A 198 3.36 11.42 -2.25
C ARG A 198 2.62 10.22 -2.90
N PRO A 199 3.29 9.15 -3.40
CA PRO A 199 2.57 8.00 -3.93
C PRO A 199 1.63 7.32 -2.92
N PHE A 200 1.86 7.50 -1.61
CA PHE A 200 0.95 7.05 -0.56
C PHE A 200 -0.45 7.62 -0.71
N ILE A 201 -0.53 8.94 -0.94
CA ILE A 201 -1.78 9.68 -0.99
C ILE A 201 -2.63 9.17 -2.16
N ALA A 202 -2.01 8.91 -3.31
CA ALA A 202 -2.66 8.26 -4.43
C ALA A 202 -3.11 6.83 -4.10
N LEU A 203 -2.29 6.08 -3.35
CA LEU A 203 -2.62 4.70 -2.96
C LEU A 203 -3.85 4.62 -2.05
N ILE A 204 -4.07 5.58 -1.16
CA ILE A 204 -5.24 5.60 -0.24
C ILE A 204 -6.50 6.24 -0.83
N LEU A 205 -6.40 6.88 -2.00
CA LEU A 205 -7.52 7.47 -2.74
C LEU A 205 -7.67 6.81 -4.12
N PRO A 206 -8.02 5.51 -4.20
CA PRO A 206 -8.13 4.82 -5.48
C PRO A 206 -9.25 5.39 -6.38
N GLU A 207 -10.23 6.09 -5.81
CA GLU A 207 -11.30 6.76 -6.57
C GLU A 207 -10.84 8.02 -7.31
N LYS A 208 -9.61 8.49 -7.06
CA LYS A 208 -8.97 9.63 -7.72
C LYS A 208 -7.69 9.22 -8.44
N PRO A 209 -7.77 8.35 -9.47
CA PRO A 209 -6.59 7.84 -10.17
C PRO A 209 -5.81 8.92 -10.92
N GLU A 210 -6.42 10.07 -11.20
CA GLU A 210 -5.75 11.26 -11.73
C GLU A 210 -4.55 11.68 -10.89
N ILE A 211 -4.63 11.56 -9.56
CA ILE A 211 -3.50 11.86 -8.65
C ILE A 211 -2.34 10.92 -8.97
N ALA A 212 -2.61 9.61 -9.09
CA ALA A 212 -1.58 8.64 -9.42
C ALA A 212 -0.95 8.95 -10.79
N ASN A 213 -1.78 9.24 -11.79
CA ASN A 213 -1.37 9.53 -13.16
C ASN A 213 -0.45 10.77 -13.23
N GLU A 214 -0.76 11.83 -12.48
CA GLU A 214 0.06 13.05 -12.39
C GLU A 214 1.39 12.80 -11.68
N LEU A 215 1.37 12.08 -10.56
CA LEU A 215 2.56 11.77 -9.77
C LEU A 215 3.59 10.93 -10.56
N VAL A 216 3.17 10.21 -11.61
CA VAL A 216 4.10 9.48 -12.50
C VAL A 216 5.08 10.41 -13.21
N SER A 217 4.74 11.67 -13.44
CA SER A 217 5.64 12.62 -14.11
C SER A 217 6.56 13.36 -13.14
N LEU A 218 6.40 13.17 -11.82
CA LEU A 218 7.30 13.78 -10.85
C LEU A 218 8.71 13.21 -10.96
N GLU A 219 9.66 14.11 -11.19
CA GLU A 219 11.08 13.82 -11.14
C GLU A 219 11.61 13.98 -9.72
N CYS A 220 12.44 13.02 -9.32
CA CYS A 220 13.20 13.05 -8.09
C CYS A 220 14.66 12.79 -8.48
N PRO A 221 15.62 13.66 -8.09
CA PRO A 221 17.02 13.52 -8.46
C PRO A 221 17.71 12.29 -7.85
N ARG A 222 17.00 11.50 -7.02
CA ARG A 222 17.53 10.34 -6.32
C ARG A 222 17.29 9.05 -7.09
N THR A 223 18.27 8.17 -6.99
CA THR A 223 18.29 6.81 -7.54
C THR A 223 17.23 5.88 -6.95
N HIS A 224 16.59 6.26 -5.83
CA HIS A 224 15.71 5.41 -5.04
C HIS A 224 14.27 5.93 -4.95
N PHE A 225 13.73 6.56 -6.01
CA PHE A 225 12.29 6.89 -6.08
C PHE A 225 11.42 5.66 -6.35
N HIS A 226 11.66 4.64 -5.54
CA HIS A 226 11.12 3.30 -5.58
C HIS A 226 9.63 3.26 -5.20
N SER A 227 9.19 4.16 -4.32
CA SER A 227 7.79 4.29 -3.92
C SER A 227 6.87 4.63 -5.09
N LYS A 228 7.41 5.16 -6.19
CA LYS A 228 6.67 5.40 -7.43
C LYS A 228 6.09 4.13 -8.03
N GLU A 229 6.69 2.97 -7.78
CA GLU A 229 6.14 1.69 -8.24
C GLU A 229 4.72 1.46 -7.72
N TRP A 230 4.41 1.88 -6.48
CA TRP A 230 3.07 1.76 -5.87
C TRP A 230 1.96 2.46 -6.66
N LEU A 231 2.29 3.46 -7.48
CA LEU A 231 1.32 4.08 -8.38
C LEU A 231 0.72 3.08 -9.38
N LYS A 232 1.40 1.96 -9.66
CA LYS A 232 0.87 0.87 -10.51
C LYS A 232 -0.43 0.26 -9.97
N VAL A 233 -0.74 0.40 -8.69
CA VAL A 233 -1.98 -0.13 -8.12
C VAL A 233 -3.19 0.69 -8.55
N VAL A 234 -3.01 2.01 -8.71
CA VAL A 234 -4.12 2.97 -8.87
C VAL A 234 -4.15 3.64 -10.24
N ALA A 235 -2.97 3.93 -10.83
CA ALA A 235 -2.88 4.58 -12.13
C ALA A 235 -3.67 3.81 -13.21
N ASN A 236 -4.43 4.56 -14.01
CA ASN A 236 -5.28 4.01 -15.06
C ASN A 236 -5.06 4.67 -16.42
N ASP A 237 -4.30 5.77 -16.48
CA ASP A 237 -3.91 6.38 -17.76
C ASP A 237 -2.87 5.50 -18.47
N PRO A 238 -3.09 5.10 -19.73
CA PRO A 238 -2.15 4.22 -20.45
C PRO A 238 -0.73 4.78 -20.57
N THR A 239 -0.57 6.11 -20.67
CA THR A 239 0.75 6.76 -20.77
C THR A 239 1.47 6.72 -19.43
N ALA A 240 0.77 7.00 -18.34
CA ALA A 240 1.28 6.88 -16.97
C ALA A 240 1.67 5.42 -16.66
N VAL A 241 0.82 4.46 -16.99
CA VAL A 241 1.10 3.02 -16.79
C VAL A 241 2.36 2.60 -17.55
N ARG A 242 2.51 3.00 -18.81
CA ARG A 242 3.72 2.71 -19.60
C ARG A 242 4.98 3.31 -18.97
N LYS A 243 4.91 4.54 -18.46
CA LYS A 243 6.04 5.15 -17.73
C LYS A 243 6.39 4.36 -16.47
N LEU A 244 5.41 3.71 -15.82
CA LEU A 244 5.60 2.93 -14.61
C LEU A 244 6.22 1.54 -14.85
N GLU A 245 6.16 1.00 -16.07
CA GLU A 245 6.72 -0.33 -16.40
C GLU A 245 8.20 -0.47 -16.04
N ARG A 246 8.97 0.63 -16.15
CA ARG A 246 10.40 0.66 -15.81
C ARG A 246 10.70 0.48 -14.31
N TYR A 247 9.70 0.66 -13.43
CA TYR A 247 9.86 0.53 -11.98
C TYR A 247 9.40 -0.86 -11.56
N TRP A 248 10.30 -1.71 -11.11
CA TRP A 248 9.99 -3.07 -10.67
C TRP A 248 10.85 -3.52 -9.47
N SER A 249 11.75 -2.66 -9.01
CA SER A 249 12.72 -2.92 -7.94
C SER A 249 12.06 -3.18 -6.59
N GLN A 250 10.90 -2.57 -6.33
CA GLN A 250 10.17 -2.77 -5.09
C GLN A 250 9.33 -4.02 -5.11
N ASP A 251 9.03 -4.62 -6.28
CA ASP A 251 8.25 -5.84 -6.42
C ASP A 251 6.90 -5.78 -5.66
N ILE A 252 6.21 -4.65 -5.80
CA ILE A 252 5.07 -4.28 -4.93
C ILE A 252 3.90 -5.26 -4.95
N PHE A 253 3.84 -6.15 -5.94
CA PHE A 253 2.77 -7.12 -6.19
C PHE A 253 3.08 -8.52 -5.65
N SER A 254 4.16 -8.65 -4.87
CA SER A 254 4.53 -9.89 -4.19
C SER A 254 4.65 -9.66 -2.70
N ASP A 255 3.97 -10.51 -1.92
CA ASP A 255 4.21 -10.59 -0.48
C ASP A 255 5.60 -11.18 -0.26
N ARG A 256 6.36 -10.60 0.67
CA ARG A 256 7.66 -11.13 1.07
C ARG A 256 8.02 -10.74 2.48
N GLU A 257 8.75 -11.61 3.15
CA GLU A 257 9.38 -11.31 4.43
C GLU A 257 10.66 -10.50 4.21
N ALA A 258 11.06 -9.75 5.25
CA ALA A 258 12.34 -9.04 5.22
C ALA A 258 13.50 -10.04 5.08
N SER A 259 14.47 -9.70 4.21
CA SER A 259 15.76 -10.38 4.13
C SER A 259 16.88 -9.36 3.91
N TYR A 260 18.14 -9.79 4.03
CA TYR A 260 19.30 -8.93 3.73
C TYR A 260 19.23 -8.30 2.32
N MET A 261 18.55 -8.96 1.37
CA MET A 261 18.44 -8.52 -0.02
C MET A 261 17.07 -7.95 -0.40
N SER A 262 16.06 -8.00 0.48
CA SER A 262 14.69 -7.62 0.14
C SER A 262 13.93 -7.01 1.31
N HIS A 263 13.25 -5.90 1.05
CA HIS A 263 12.32 -5.31 2.01
C HIS A 263 11.11 -6.19 2.21
N GLU A 264 10.57 -6.22 3.42
CA GLU A 264 9.27 -6.83 3.69
C GLU A 264 8.17 -6.16 2.83
N ASN A 265 7.13 -6.91 2.48
CA ASN A 265 5.93 -6.37 1.86
C ASN A 265 4.80 -7.33 2.19
N HIS A 266 3.79 -6.86 2.91
CA HIS A 266 2.62 -7.68 3.28
C HIS A 266 1.38 -7.38 2.45
N PHE A 267 1.50 -6.45 1.51
CA PHE A 267 0.38 -5.92 0.73
C PHE A 267 0.43 -6.31 -0.74
N GLY A 268 1.38 -7.13 -1.19
CA GLY A 268 1.52 -7.50 -2.59
C GLY A 268 0.34 -8.31 -3.13
N TYR A 269 -0.15 -9.27 -2.35
CA TYR A 269 -1.38 -9.97 -2.69
C TYR A 269 -2.58 -9.01 -2.72
N ALA A 270 -2.71 -8.15 -1.70
CA ALA A 270 -3.82 -7.20 -1.59
C ALA A 270 -3.82 -6.19 -2.75
N ALA A 271 -2.64 -5.72 -3.16
CA ALA A 271 -2.43 -4.82 -4.29
C ALA A 271 -2.78 -5.48 -5.62
N CYS A 272 -2.36 -6.74 -5.85
CA CYS A 272 -2.75 -7.50 -7.04
C CYS A 272 -4.27 -7.64 -7.12
N ALA A 273 -4.87 -8.05 -6.01
CA ALA A 273 -6.28 -8.33 -5.92
C ALA A 273 -7.13 -7.06 -6.11
N ALA A 274 -6.70 -5.93 -5.53
CA ALA A 274 -7.32 -4.63 -5.74
C ALA A 274 -7.21 -4.17 -7.19
N LEU A 275 -6.01 -4.22 -7.77
CA LEU A 275 -5.78 -3.81 -9.15
C LEU A 275 -6.65 -4.62 -10.15
N LEU A 276 -6.70 -5.94 -10.00
CA LEU A 276 -7.53 -6.79 -10.86
C LEU A 276 -9.03 -6.52 -10.66
N ARG A 277 -9.47 -6.27 -9.42
CA ARG A 277 -10.86 -5.96 -9.13
C ARG A 277 -11.28 -4.60 -9.71
N GLU A 278 -10.40 -3.60 -9.61
CA GLU A 278 -10.69 -2.22 -10.01
C GLU A 278 -10.54 -2.01 -11.53
N GLN A 279 -9.55 -2.64 -12.17
CA GLN A 279 -9.19 -2.39 -13.57
C GLN A 279 -9.41 -3.60 -14.50
N GLY A 280 -9.92 -4.71 -13.98
CA GLY A 280 -10.29 -5.89 -14.77
C GLY A 280 -9.13 -6.45 -15.60
N LEU A 281 -9.40 -6.80 -16.85
CA LEU A 281 -8.41 -7.37 -17.77
C LEU A 281 -7.32 -6.38 -18.18
N ALA A 282 -7.57 -5.07 -18.12
CA ALA A 282 -6.58 -4.05 -18.41
C ALA A 282 -5.39 -4.07 -17.43
N ALA A 283 -5.57 -4.64 -16.24
CA ALA A 283 -4.50 -4.85 -15.27
C ALA A 283 -3.54 -6.00 -15.63
N VAL A 284 -3.97 -6.99 -16.43
CA VAL A 284 -3.21 -8.23 -16.65
C VAL A 284 -1.81 -7.98 -17.22
N PRO A 285 -1.60 -7.11 -18.24
CA PRO A 285 -0.26 -6.80 -18.74
C PRO A 285 0.66 -6.21 -17.67
N ARG A 286 0.13 -5.38 -16.77
CA ARG A 286 0.88 -4.74 -15.68
C ARG A 286 1.44 -5.76 -14.68
N LEU A 287 0.75 -6.89 -14.56
CA LEU A 287 1.10 -7.99 -13.67
C LEU A 287 2.08 -9.01 -14.29
N ALA A 288 2.45 -8.86 -15.56
CA ALA A 288 3.21 -9.87 -16.29
C ALA A 288 4.56 -10.23 -15.65
N ILE A 289 5.34 -9.24 -15.18
CA ILE A 289 6.63 -9.48 -14.52
C ILE A 289 6.48 -10.21 -13.17
N TYR A 290 5.33 -10.07 -12.52
CA TYR A 290 5.02 -10.66 -11.20
C TYR A 290 4.30 -12.01 -11.31
N ALA A 291 3.80 -12.39 -12.49
CA ALA A 291 2.98 -13.59 -12.69
C ALA A 291 3.66 -14.92 -12.30
N HIS A 292 5.01 -14.93 -12.24
CA HIS A 292 5.78 -16.09 -11.79
C HIS A 292 5.70 -16.32 -10.27
N LYS A 293 5.32 -15.28 -9.51
CA LYS A 293 5.18 -15.28 -8.06
C LYS A 293 3.85 -15.87 -7.65
N GLU A 294 3.77 -16.34 -6.41
CA GLU A 294 2.59 -17.05 -5.91
C GLU A 294 1.38 -16.16 -5.75
N ASP A 295 1.54 -14.92 -5.27
CA ASP A 295 0.42 -14.02 -5.04
C ASP A 295 -0.30 -13.65 -6.33
N CYS A 296 0.44 -13.04 -7.25
CA CYS A 296 -0.05 -12.66 -8.57
C CYS A 296 -0.52 -13.87 -9.39
N GLY A 297 0.31 -14.92 -9.50
CA GLY A 297 -0.02 -16.10 -10.30
C GLY A 297 -1.27 -16.84 -9.83
N SER A 298 -1.52 -16.88 -8.51
CA SER A 298 -2.71 -17.52 -7.95
C SER A 298 -4.01 -16.76 -8.20
N LEU A 299 -3.95 -15.45 -8.44
CA LEU A 299 -5.10 -14.64 -8.84
C LEU A 299 -5.35 -14.76 -10.34
N LEU A 300 -4.30 -14.64 -11.14
CA LEU A 300 -4.40 -14.73 -12.61
C LEU A 300 -5.01 -16.06 -13.06
N VAL A 301 -4.63 -17.18 -12.45
CA VAL A 301 -5.10 -18.52 -12.86
C VAL A 301 -6.62 -18.71 -12.73
N GLN A 302 -7.34 -17.80 -12.07
CA GLN A 302 -8.80 -17.85 -11.90
C GLN A 302 -9.56 -17.19 -13.05
N ILE A 303 -8.90 -16.35 -13.86
CA ILE A 303 -9.56 -15.50 -14.86
C ILE A 303 -9.60 -16.23 -16.20
N ASN A 304 -10.78 -16.62 -16.67
CA ASN A 304 -10.97 -17.25 -18.00
C ASN A 304 -10.85 -16.20 -19.12
N HIS A 305 -9.64 -16.01 -19.66
CA HIS A 305 -9.33 -15.06 -20.73
C HIS A 305 -8.03 -15.40 -21.48
N PRO A 306 -7.97 -15.37 -22.83
CA PRO A 306 -6.76 -15.65 -23.60
C PRO A 306 -5.53 -14.81 -23.20
N GLN A 307 -5.74 -13.54 -22.87
CA GLN A 307 -4.66 -12.65 -22.42
C GLN A 307 -3.95 -13.14 -21.15
N VAL A 308 -4.68 -13.81 -20.25
CA VAL A 308 -4.16 -14.30 -18.98
C VAL A 308 -3.20 -15.46 -19.21
N ILE A 309 -3.60 -16.45 -20.01
CA ILE A 309 -2.73 -17.58 -20.32
C ILE A 309 -1.52 -17.14 -21.16
N ARG A 310 -1.65 -16.16 -22.05
CA ARG A 310 -0.49 -15.54 -22.71
C ARG A 310 0.49 -14.99 -21.67
N THR A 311 0.00 -14.28 -20.67
CA THR A 311 0.82 -13.75 -19.58
C THR A 311 1.49 -14.85 -18.75
N LEU A 312 0.76 -15.91 -18.40
CA LEU A 312 1.31 -17.06 -17.66
C LEU A 312 2.37 -17.82 -18.48
N LEU A 313 2.21 -17.92 -19.80
CA LEU A 313 3.18 -18.54 -20.69
C LEU A 313 4.51 -17.78 -20.75
N LEU A 314 4.48 -16.44 -20.68
CA LEU A 314 5.71 -15.60 -20.68
C LEU A 314 6.65 -15.90 -19.50
N VAL A 315 6.12 -16.46 -18.43
CA VAL A 315 6.86 -16.75 -17.20
C VAL A 315 6.90 -18.24 -16.85
N ALA A 316 6.45 -19.11 -17.75
CA ALA A 316 6.32 -20.54 -17.49
C ALA A 316 7.65 -21.23 -17.15
N ASP A 317 8.77 -20.72 -17.67
CA ASP A 317 10.11 -21.26 -17.45
C ASP A 317 10.83 -20.65 -16.24
N LYS A 318 10.26 -19.63 -15.58
CA LYS A 318 10.88 -18.98 -14.42
C LYS A 318 10.98 -19.92 -13.22
N ASN A 319 10.01 -20.80 -13.02
CA ASN A 319 10.01 -21.79 -11.94
C ASN A 319 8.94 -22.89 -12.16
N LYS A 320 9.09 -24.01 -11.43
CA LYS A 320 8.17 -25.16 -11.51
C LYS A 320 6.70 -24.79 -11.21
N PRO A 321 6.36 -23.97 -10.18
CA PRO A 321 4.99 -23.52 -9.96
C PRO A 321 4.37 -22.78 -11.16
N SER A 322 5.13 -21.96 -11.87
CA SER A 322 4.63 -21.21 -13.04
C SER A 322 4.21 -22.14 -14.17
N LEU A 323 5.03 -23.16 -14.48
CA LEU A 323 4.66 -24.21 -15.44
C LEU A 323 3.40 -24.98 -14.99
N GLN A 324 3.30 -25.30 -13.70
CA GLN A 324 2.11 -25.97 -13.14
C GLN A 324 0.85 -25.10 -13.25
N ARG A 325 0.96 -23.77 -13.08
CA ARG A 325 -0.17 -22.84 -13.30
C ARG A 325 -0.65 -22.86 -14.74
N VAL A 326 0.27 -22.87 -15.72
CA VAL A 326 -0.09 -23.02 -17.15
C VAL A 326 -0.83 -24.34 -17.40
N ALA A 327 -0.31 -25.47 -16.90
CA ALA A 327 -0.96 -26.77 -17.08
C ALA A 327 -2.36 -26.80 -16.44
N LYS A 328 -2.50 -26.26 -15.23
CA LYS A 328 -3.79 -26.15 -14.52
C LYS A 328 -4.77 -25.25 -15.26
N TYR A 329 -4.31 -24.09 -15.73
CA TYR A 329 -5.12 -23.14 -16.48
C TYR A 329 -5.68 -23.79 -17.75
N SER A 330 -4.81 -24.43 -18.55
CA SER A 330 -5.20 -25.05 -19.81
C SER A 330 -6.21 -26.19 -19.64
N LYS A 331 -6.16 -26.91 -18.52
CA LYS A 331 -7.17 -27.91 -18.18
C LYS A 331 -8.52 -27.28 -17.83
N ASN A 332 -8.52 -26.13 -17.15
CA ASN A 332 -9.74 -25.46 -16.70
C ASN A 332 -10.39 -24.61 -17.80
N PHE A 333 -9.59 -24.00 -18.68
CA PHE A 333 -10.02 -23.03 -19.69
C PHE A 333 -9.45 -23.37 -21.09
N PRO A 334 -9.79 -24.53 -21.67
CA PRO A 334 -9.18 -25.02 -22.90
C PRO A 334 -9.43 -24.11 -24.11
N HIS A 335 -10.60 -23.49 -24.23
CA HIS A 335 -10.92 -22.58 -25.34
C HIS A 335 -10.05 -21.32 -25.32
N ALA A 336 -9.89 -20.69 -24.15
CA ALA A 336 -9.01 -19.53 -23.98
C ALA A 336 -7.55 -19.88 -24.28
N THR A 337 -7.08 -21.06 -23.84
CA THR A 337 -5.75 -21.56 -24.15
C THR A 337 -5.55 -21.79 -25.65
N LEU A 338 -6.49 -22.45 -26.33
CA LEU A 338 -6.40 -22.69 -27.77
C LEU A 338 -6.33 -21.38 -28.56
N ALA A 339 -7.19 -20.41 -28.22
CA ALA A 339 -7.16 -19.08 -28.83
C ALA A 339 -5.81 -18.38 -28.62
N ALA A 340 -5.31 -18.37 -27.38
CA ALA A 340 -4.02 -17.78 -27.05
C ALA A 340 -2.84 -18.43 -27.78
N LEU A 341 -2.80 -19.76 -27.87
CA LEU A 341 -1.74 -20.48 -28.60
C LEU A 341 -1.81 -20.22 -30.10
N ALA A 342 -3.01 -20.17 -30.69
CA ALA A 342 -3.20 -19.83 -32.09
C ALA A 342 -2.71 -18.40 -32.39
N GLU A 343 -3.04 -17.43 -31.54
CA GLU A 343 -2.53 -16.06 -31.64
C GLU A 343 -1.01 -16.01 -31.56
N LEU A 344 -0.41 -16.70 -30.59
CA LEU A 344 1.04 -16.71 -30.40
C LEU A 344 1.78 -17.37 -31.57
N LEU A 345 1.22 -18.43 -32.16
CA LEU A 345 1.78 -19.09 -33.35
C LEU A 345 1.70 -18.21 -34.60
N ALA A 346 0.74 -17.28 -34.65
CA ALA A 346 0.59 -16.34 -35.75
C ALA A 346 1.55 -15.13 -35.69
N LEU A 347 2.24 -14.93 -34.56
CA LEU A 347 3.21 -13.84 -34.42
C LEU A 347 4.47 -14.12 -35.24
N LYS A 348 5.00 -13.09 -35.92
CA LYS A 348 6.26 -13.18 -36.67
C LYS A 348 7.47 -13.36 -35.75
N GLU A 349 7.40 -12.80 -34.55
CA GLU A 349 8.44 -12.83 -33.54
C GLU A 349 7.83 -13.20 -32.19
N PRO A 350 8.56 -13.91 -31.32
CA PRO A 350 8.07 -14.23 -29.99
C PRO A 350 7.83 -12.94 -29.19
N PRO A 351 6.80 -12.92 -28.33
CA PRO A 351 6.55 -11.76 -27.48
C PRO A 351 7.74 -11.51 -26.53
N ALA A 352 8.05 -10.23 -26.30
CA ALA A 352 9.06 -9.84 -25.33
C ALA A 352 8.73 -10.42 -23.95
N ARG A 353 9.73 -11.03 -23.31
CA ARG A 353 9.58 -11.53 -21.95
C ARG A 353 9.61 -10.36 -20.96
N PRO A 354 8.80 -10.41 -19.89
CA PRO A 354 8.81 -9.38 -18.88
C PRO A 354 10.03 -9.52 -17.97
N GLY A 355 10.68 -8.39 -17.68
CA GLY A 355 11.95 -8.29 -16.94
C GLY A 355 13.12 -8.72 -17.80
#